data_AF-A0A7X6X2M9-F1
#
_entry.id   AF-A0A7X6X2M9-F1
#
_cell.length_a   1.000
_cell.length_b   1.000
_cell.length_c   1.000
_cell.angle_alpha   90.00
_cell.angle_beta   90.00
_cell.angle_gamma   90.00
#
_symmetry.space_group_name_H-M   'P 1'
#
loop_
_entity.id
_entity.type
_entity.pdbx_description
1 polymer ?
#
loop_
_entity_poly.entity_id
_entity_poly.type
_entity_poly.pdbx_seq_one_letter_code
_entity_poly.pdbx_strand_id
1 'polypeptide(L)' 'LLKMPEHAGKLVFFAGIHQARFRRQVIPGDVLRLEVELIKIRGTVGKAQAAAYVGEELAAEAELMFALEK' A
#
# COMPACT_ATOMS: atom_id res chain seq x y z
N LEU A 1 -10.88 0.64 3.83
CA LEU A 1 -10.81 2.11 3.81
C LEU A 1 -11.87 2.74 2.91
N LEU A 2 -11.76 2.69 1.58
CA LEU A 2 -12.72 3.38 0.67
C LEU A 2 -14.17 2.88 0.71
N LYS A 3 -14.42 1.69 1.26
CA LYS A 3 -15.78 1.17 1.48
C LYS A 3 -16.48 1.77 2.71
N MET A 4 -15.77 2.54 3.54
CA MET A 4 -16.35 3.17 4.73
C MET A 4 -17.22 4.36 4.31
N PRO A 5 -18.43 4.56 4.89
CA PRO A 5 -19.36 5.62 4.46
C PRO A 5 -18.74 7.03 4.44
N GLU A 6 -17.89 7.34 5.42
CA GLU A 6 -17.14 8.60 5.56
C GLU A 6 -16.12 8.88 4.43
N HIS A 7 -15.84 7.88 3.59
CA HIS A 7 -14.92 7.96 2.46
C HIS A 7 -15.61 7.65 1.13
N ALA A 8 -16.94 7.51 1.11
CA ALA A 8 -17.69 7.29 -0.12
C ALA A 8 -17.43 8.43 -1.13
N GLY A 9 -17.12 8.05 -2.37
CA GLY A 9 -16.81 8.99 -3.45
C GLY A 9 -15.40 9.61 -3.40
N LYS A 10 -14.58 9.30 -2.40
CA LYS A 10 -13.19 9.77 -2.34
C LYS A 10 -12.25 8.84 -3.12
N LEU A 11 -11.22 9.42 -3.71
CA LEU A 11 -10.09 8.74 -4.32
C LEU A 11 -8.89 8.74 -3.39
N VAL A 12 -8.04 7.71 -3.51
CA VAL A 12 -6.76 7.63 -2.80
C VAL A 12 -5.63 7.98 -3.76
N PHE A 13 -4.84 8.96 -3.39
CA PHE A 13 -3.62 9.34 -4.11
C PHE A 13 -2.39 9.01 -3.26
N PHE A 14 -1.33 8.50 -3.88
CA PHE A 14 -0.05 8.36 -3.19
C PHE A 14 0.58 9.74 -3.00
N ALA A 15 0.82 10.09 -1.73
CA ALA A 15 1.51 11.31 -1.35
C ALA A 15 3.03 11.08 -1.20
N GLY A 16 3.44 9.83 -0.97
CA GLY A 16 4.85 9.47 -0.86
C GLY A 16 5.05 7.97 -0.68
N ILE A 17 6.25 7.51 -1.02
CA ILE A 17 6.69 6.12 -0.85
C ILE A 17 8.06 6.19 -0.16
N HIS A 18 8.17 5.59 1.01
CA HIS A 18 9.38 5.63 1.84
C HIS A 18 9.93 4.23 2.06
N GLN A 19 11.26 4.14 2.18
CA GLN A 19 11.98 2.89 2.48
C GLN A 19 11.61 1.73 1.54
N ALA A 20 11.30 2.04 0.28
CA ALA A 20 11.01 1.02 -0.72
C ALA A 20 12.24 0.14 -0.95
N ARG A 21 12.10 -1.17 -0.73
CA ARG A 21 13.14 -2.16 -0.98
C ARG A 21 12.61 -3.22 -1.91
N PHE A 22 13.42 -3.55 -2.92
CA PHE A 22 13.16 -4.62 -3.88
C PHE A 22 14.19 -5.71 -3.63
N ARG A 23 13.72 -6.90 -3.28
CA ARG A 23 14.53 -8.01 -2.81
C ARG A 23 14.59 -9.15 -3.82
N ARG A 24 13.49 -9.37 -4.54
CA ARG A 24 13.34 -10.41 -5.57
C ARG A 24 12.76 -9.79 -6.85
N GLN A 25 13.31 -10.15 -8.00
CA GLN A 25 12.70 -9.81 -9.29
C GLN A 25 11.38 -10.58 -9.44
N VAL A 26 10.31 -9.90 -9.84
CA VAL A 26 9.02 -10.51 -10.19
C VAL A 26 8.97 -10.72 -11.71
N ILE A 27 8.54 -11.90 -12.14
CA ILE A 27 8.53 -12.31 -13.55
C ILE A 27 7.13 -12.79 -13.99
N PRO A 28 6.84 -12.87 -15.30
CA PRO A 28 5.58 -13.44 -15.78
C PRO A 28 5.35 -14.86 -15.23
N GLY A 29 4.13 -15.11 -14.74
CA GLY A 29 3.76 -16.36 -14.08
C GLY A 29 3.78 -16.29 -12.54
N ASP A 30 4.46 -15.30 -11.95
CA ASP A 30 4.39 -15.07 -10.51
C ASP A 30 3.01 -14.55 -10.10
N VAL A 31 2.54 -14.98 -8.92
CA VAL A 31 1.37 -14.39 -8.26
C VAL A 31 1.86 -13.50 -7.12
N LEU A 32 1.64 -12.20 -7.25
CA LEU A 32 2.04 -11.22 -6.27
C LEU A 32 0.96 -11.10 -5.18
N ARG A 33 1.27 -11.53 -3.96
CA ARG A 33 0.41 -11.31 -2.79
C ARG A 33 0.77 -9.98 -2.15
N LEU A 34 -0.14 -9.02 -2.20
CA LEU A 34 0.02 -7.71 -1.58
C LEU A 34 -0.63 -7.70 -0.19
N GLU A 35 0.20 -7.44 0.82
CA GLU A 35 -0.22 -7.32 2.21
C GLU A 35 0.02 -5.88 2.66
N VAL A 36 -1.03 -5.24 3.17
CA VAL A 36 -0.98 -3.82 3.55
C VAL A 36 -1.65 -3.66 4.91
N GLU A 37 -0.90 -3.11 5.85
CA GLU A 37 -1.37 -2.79 7.19
C GLU A 37 -1.45 -1.27 7.37
N LEU A 38 -2.60 -0.78 7.79
CA LEU A 38 -2.79 0.64 8.07
C LEU A 38 -2.14 1.00 9.42
N ILE A 39 -1.11 1.84 9.38
CA ILE A 39 -0.39 2.27 10.59
C ILE A 39 -1.16 3.40 11.30
N LYS A 40 -1.55 4.44 10.55
CA LYS A 40 -2.28 5.59 11.10
C LYS A 40 -3.02 6.37 10.01
N ILE A 41 -4.10 7.05 10.41
CA ILE A 41 -4.78 8.07 9.63
C ILE A 41 -4.93 9.34 10.47
N ARG A 42 -4.69 10.50 9.86
CA ARG A 42 -4.94 11.82 10.44
C ARG A 42 -5.65 12.69 9.40
N GLY A 43 -6.94 12.94 9.63
CA GLY A 43 -7.77 13.66 8.66
C GLY A 43 -7.84 12.89 7.34
N THR A 44 -7.44 13.52 6.24
CA THR A 44 -7.42 12.90 4.91
C THR A 44 -6.10 12.19 4.59
N VAL A 45 -5.07 12.27 5.43
CA VAL A 45 -3.75 11.69 5.16
C VAL A 45 -3.52 10.43 6.00
N GLY A 46 -3.03 9.37 5.38
CA GLY A 46 -2.73 8.10 6.03
C GLY A 46 -1.33 7.58 5.74
N LYS A 47 -0.89 6.65 6.58
CA LYS A 47 0.32 5.85 6.43
C LYS A 47 0.00 4.37 6.53
N ALA A 48 0.60 3.56 5.66
CA ALA A 48 0.48 2.11 5.68
C ALA A 48 1.84 1.44 5.49
N GLN A 49 2.06 0.32 6.17
CA GLN A 49 3.16 -0.59 5.84
C GLN A 49 2.67 -1.55 4.76
N ALA A 50 3.46 -1.72 3.70
CA ALA A 50 3.12 -2.62 2.61
C ALA A 50 4.25 -3.62 2.36
N ALA A 51 3.87 -4.87 2.09
CA ALA A 51 4.75 -5.93 1.68
C ALA A 51 4.15 -6.68 0.48
N ALA A 52 5.00 -7.10 -0.44
CA ALA A 52 4.65 -7.86 -1.62
C ALA A 52 5.43 -9.17 -1.60
N TYR A 53 4.72 -10.30 -1.70
CA TYR A 53 5.30 -11.64 -1.66
C TYR A 53 5.06 -12.38 -2.97
N VAL A 54 5.97 -13.28 -3.32
CA VAL A 54 5.75 -14.33 -4.31
C VAL A 54 5.88 -15.67 -3.59
N GLY A 55 4.76 -16.37 -3.41
CA GLY A 55 4.70 -17.49 -2.46
C GLY A 55 4.98 -16.99 -1.04
N GLU A 56 6.07 -17.48 -0.44
CA GLU A 56 6.53 -17.08 0.90
C GLU A 56 7.71 -16.09 0.86
N GLU A 57 8.26 -15.82 -0.33
CA GLU A 57 9.43 -14.96 -0.48
C GLU A 57 9.02 -13.48 -0.55
N LEU A 58 9.59 -12.64 0.31
CA LEU A 58 9.38 -11.19 0.28
C LEU A 58 10.05 -10.59 -0.95
N ALA A 59 9.24 -10.11 -1.90
CA ALA A 59 9.70 -9.52 -3.15
C ALA A 59 9.93 -8.02 -3.03
N ALA A 60 9.03 -7.29 -2.37
CA ALA A 60 9.18 -5.86 -2.12
C ALA A 60 8.49 -5.44 -0.81
N GLU A 61 8.95 -4.34 -0.22
CA GLU A 61 8.29 -3.71 0.93
C GLU A 61 8.45 -2.19 0.86
N ALA A 62 7.52 -1.45 1.45
CA ALA A 62 7.58 0.01 1.55
C ALA A 62 6.64 0.54 2.65
N GLU A 63 6.94 1.75 3.15
CA GLU A 63 5.96 2.57 3.85
C GLU A 63 5.27 3.50 2.84
N LEU A 64 3.96 3.38 2.72
CA LEU A 64 3.13 4.16 1.81
C LEU A 64 2.47 5.31 2.57
N MET A 65 2.63 6.54 2.05
CA MET A 65 1.84 7.69 2.46
C MET A 65 0.79 7.97 1.39
N PHE A 66 -0.44 8.21 1.84
CA PHE A 66 -1.56 8.45 0.93
C PHE A 66 -2.47 9.57 1.44
N ALA A 67 -3.20 10.20 0.52
CA ALA A 67 -4.20 11.22 0.79
C ALA A 67 -5.54 10.84 0.16
N LEU A 68 -6.63 11.13 0.87
CA LEU A 68 -8.01 10.98 0.42
C LEU A 68 -8.50 12.32 -0.14
N GLU A 69 -8.81 12.36 -1.44
CA GLU A 69 -9.37 13.54 -2.10
C GLU A 69 -10.74 13.24 -2.72
N LYS A 70 -11.52 14.29 -3.02
CA LYS A 70 -12.82 14.19 -3.68
C LYS A 70 -12.66 13.92 -5.17
#